data_AF-A0A7W0TN93-F1
#
_entry.id   AF-A0A7W0TN93-F1
#
_cell.length_a   1.000
_cell.length_b   1.000
_cell.length_c   1.000
_cell.angle_alpha   90.00
_cell.angle_beta   90.00
_cell.angle_gamma   90.00
#
_symmetry.space_group_name_H-M   'P 1'
#
loop_
_entity.id
_entity.type
_entity.pdbx_description
1 polymer ?
#
loop_
_entity_poly.entity_id
_entity_poly.type
_entity_poly.pdbx_seq_one_letter_code
_entity_poly.pdbx_strand_id
1 'polypeptide(L)' 'MIVALPTAASTHEFGRGRLAALLQPGDLIIASGPLGVGKTALVQGIGAGLRVEEAV' A
#
# COMPACT_ATOMS: atom_id res chain seq x y z
N MET A 1 -1.05 5.75 -14.64
CA MET A 1 0.22 4.99 -14.56
C MET A 1 -0.11 3.56 -14.19
N ILE A 2 0.55 2.57 -14.79
CA ILE A 2 0.39 1.15 -14.45
C ILE A 2 1.74 0.65 -13.91
N VAL A 3 1.71 -0.10 -12.81
CA VAL A 3 2.90 -0.70 -12.19
C VAL A 3 2.63 -2.18 -11.96
N ALA A 4 3.52 -3.06 -12.44
CA ALA A 4 3.43 -4.48 -12.20
C ALA A 4 4.11 -4.85 -10.86
N LEU A 5 3.39 -5.54 -9.99
CA LEU A 5 3.83 -5.94 -8.65
C LEU A 5 3.63 -7.46 -8.53
N PRO A 6 4.57 -8.27 -9.03
CA PRO A 6 4.37 -9.72 -9.19
C PRO A 6 4.37 -10.48 -7.87
N THR A 7 4.81 -9.87 -6.77
CA THR A 7 4.90 -10.51 -5.45
C THR A 7 4.28 -9.65 -4.35
N ALA A 8 3.79 -10.29 -3.29
CA ALA A 8 3.31 -9.58 -2.11
C ALA A 8 4.38 -8.64 -1.50
N ALA A 9 5.64 -9.08 -1.49
CA ALA A 9 6.77 -8.25 -1.05
C ALA A 9 6.92 -6.99 -1.91
N SER A 10 6.86 -7.12 -3.24
CA SER A 10 6.93 -5.95 -4.14
C SER A 10 5.75 -4.98 -3.93
N THR A 11 4.55 -5.51 -3.65
CA THR A 11 3.38 -4.70 -3.32
C THR A 11 3.55 -3.94 -2.01
N HIS A 12 4.08 -4.60 -0.99
CA HIS A 12 4.37 -3.98 0.29
C HIS A 12 5.45 -2.90 0.18
N GLU A 13 6.56 -3.18 -0.51
CA GLU A 13 7.63 -2.21 -0.75
C GLU A 13 7.17 -0.99 -1.56
N PHE A 14 6.32 -1.21 -2.57
CA PHE A 14 5.70 -0.13 -3.32
C PHE A 14 4.85 0.76 -2.42
N GLY A 15 4.00 0.17 -1.58
CA GLY A 15 3.20 0.88 -0.59
C GLY A 15 4.07 1.71 0.35
N ARG A 16 5.12 1.10 0.91
CA ARG A 16 6.02 1.70 1.91
C ARG A 16 6.86 2.84 1.38
N GLY A 17 7.47 2.66 0.21
CA GLY A 17 8.46 3.59 -0.31
C GLY A 17 7.89 4.64 -1.25
N ARG A 18 7.05 4.21 -2.19
CA ARG A 18 6.62 5.08 -3.29
C ARG A 18 5.25 5.70 -3.03
N LEU A 19 4.27 4.90 -2.64
CA LEU A 19 2.92 5.40 -2.46
C LEU A 19 2.83 6.27 -1.19
N ALA A 20 3.30 5.79 -0.04
CA ALA A 20 3.26 6.54 1.22
C ALA A 20 3.93 7.93 1.13
N ALA A 21 5.02 8.06 0.37
CA ALA A 21 5.73 9.33 0.20
C ALA A 21 4.94 10.38 -0.61
N LEU A 22 3.91 9.96 -1.35
CA LEU A 22 3.08 10.85 -2.16
C LEU A 22 1.78 11.26 -1.46
N LEU A 23 1.39 10.56 -0.39
CA LEU A 23 0.11 10.80 0.27
C LEU A 23 0.11 12.09 1.08
N GLN A 24 -1.04 12.74 1.09
CA GLN A 24 -1.34 13.97 1.80
C GLN A 24 -2.59 13.78 2.66
N PRO A 25 -2.77 14.60 3.72
CA PRO A 25 -4.04 14.64 4.46
C PRO A 25 -5.22 14.92 3.52
N GLY A 26 -6.24 14.07 3.59
CA GLY A 26 -7.45 14.17 2.76
C GLY A 26 -7.46 13.25 1.53
N ASP A 27 -6.35 12.58 1.21
CA ASP A 27 -6.32 11.60 0.13
C ASP A 27 -7.23 10.39 0.42
N LEU A 28 -7.93 9.92 -0.62
CA LEU A 28 -8.76 8.72 -0.58
C LEU A 28 -8.21 7.68 -1.55
N ILE A 29 -7.92 6.48 -1.03
CA ILE A 29 -7.43 5.35 -1.83
C ILE A 29 -8.48 4.23 -1.82
N ILE A 30 -8.84 3.76 -3.01
CA ILE A 30 -9.70 2.58 -3.18
C ILE A 30 -8.83 1.40 -3.64
N ALA A 31 -8.72 0.37 -2.79
CA ALA A 31 -8.04 -0.88 -3.13
C ALA A 31 -9.07 -1.96 -3.51
N SER A 32 -9.19 -2.26 -4.80
CA SER A 32 -10.15 -3.24 -5.33
C SER A 32 -9.48 -4.39 -6.06
N GLY A 33 -10.10 -5.57 -6.02
CA GLY A 33 -9.64 -6.76 -6.74
C GLY A 33 -10.00 -8.06 -6.03
N PRO A 34 -9.72 -9.21 -6.63
CA PRO A 34 -10.09 -10.52 -6.08
C PRO A 34 -9.41 -10.83 -4.74
N LEU A 35 -9.89 -11.86 -4.05
CA LEU A 35 -9.26 -12.36 -2.83
C LEU A 35 -7.81 -12.79 -3.13
N GLY A 36 -6.88 -12.51 -2.21
CA GLY A 36 -5.47 -12.89 -2.36
C GLY A 36 -4.63 -12.00 -3.30
N VAL A 37 -5.21 -11.01 -4.00
CA VAL A 37 -4.48 -10.15 -4.96
C VAL A 37 -3.43 -9.22 -4.33
N GLY A 38 -3.33 -9.16 -3.00
CA GLY A 38 -2.33 -8.34 -2.30
C GLY A 38 -2.82 -6.99 -1.77
N LYS A 39 -4.14 -6.76 -1.68
CA LYS A 39 -4.70 -5.53 -1.06
C LYS A 39 -4.17 -5.30 0.36
N THR A 40 -4.15 -6.33 1.20
CA THR A 40 -3.63 -6.23 2.57
C THR A 40 -2.13 -5.91 2.60
N ALA A 41 -1.33 -6.53 1.71
CA ALA A 41 0.09 -6.23 1.59
C ALA A 41 0.33 -4.76 1.20
N LEU A 42 -0.50 -4.21 0.32
CA LEU A 42 -0.44 -2.79 -0.06
C LEU A 42 -0.75 -1.88 1.13
N VAL A 43 -1.85 -2.14 1.85
CA VAL A 43 -2.26 -1.34 3.02
C VAL A 43 -1.21 -1.39 4.13
N GLN A 44 -0.65 -2.57 4.42
CA GLN A 44 0.45 -2.73 5.38
C GLN A 44 1.69 -1.95 4.96
N GLY A 45 2.05 -2.02 3.67
CA GLY A 45 3.15 -1.25 3.12
C GLY A 45 2.96 0.25 3.33
N ILE A 46 1.78 0.78 2.97
CA ILE A 46 1.43 2.20 3.19
C ILE A 46 1.55 2.55 4.68
N GLY A 47 0.96 1.75 5.57
CA GLY A 47 1.04 1.97 7.02
C GLY A 47 2.48 2.03 7.53
N ALA A 48 3.33 1.07 7.12
CA ALA A 48 4.75 1.06 7.45
C ALA A 48 5.49 2.29 6.92
N GLY A 49 5.16 2.76 5.71
CA GLY A 49 5.74 3.98 5.11
C GLY A 49 5.33 5.26 5.83
N LEU A 50 4.12 5.28 6.38
CA LEU A 50 3.58 6.37 7.19
C LEU A 50 3.92 6.25 8.68
N ARG A 51 4.70 5.23 9.09
CA ARG A 51 5.11 4.96 10.48
C ARG A 51 3.93 4.69 11.43
N VAL A 52 2.93 3.97 10.94
CA VAL A 52 1.83 3.46 11.76
C VAL A 52 2.30 2.20 12.49
N GLU A 53 2.26 2.22 13.83
CA GLU A 53 2.74 1.12 14.67
C GLU A 53 1.60 0.20 15.16
N GLU A 54 0.43 0.77 15.43
CA GLU A 54 -0.81 0.04 15.73
C GLU A 54 -1.96 0.60 14.90
N ALA A 55 -2.71 -0.30 14.26
CA ALA A 55 -3.97 0.04 13.61
C ALA A 55 -5.10 -0.15 14.63
N VAL A 56 -5.91 0.89 14.83
CA VAL A 56 -7.11 0.88 15.69
C VAL A 56 -8.22 0.06 15.05
#